data_AF-A0A1F9KK14-F1
#
_entry.id   AF-A0A1F9KK14-F1
#
_cell.length_a   1.000
_cell.length_b   1.000
_cell.length_c   1.000
_cell.angle_alpha   90.00
_cell.angle_beta   90.00
_cell.angle_gamma   90.00
#
_symmetry.space_group_name_H-M   'P 1'
#
loop_
_entity.id
_entity.type
_entity.pdbx_description
1 polymer ?
#
loop_
_entity_poly.entity_id
_entity_poly.type
_entity_poly.pdbx_seq_one_letter_code
_entity_poly.pdbx_strand_id
1 'polypeptide(L)' 'MQAHAILEKTKLIKNAKGRPVRAVLPYRAYRELVELKISQEIYERPETQEAIRSSRRDVVAGRVRRFKTLSEALRWLDE' A
#
# COMPACT_ATOMS: atom_id res chain seq x y z
N MET A 1 9.45 -4.09 2.15
CA MET A 1 9.55 -4.89 3.38
C MET A 1 8.33 -4.60 4.25
N GLN A 2 7.52 -5.60 4.63
CA GLN A 2 6.65 -5.56 5.84
C GLN A 2 5.83 -6.86 6.00
N ALA A 3 5.33 -7.48 4.92
CA ALA A 3 4.49 -8.69 5.03
C ALA A 3 5.19 -9.90 5.69
N HIS A 4 6.49 -10.10 5.41
CA HIS A 4 7.28 -11.18 6.01
C HIS A 4 7.50 -10.98 7.52
N ALA A 5 7.73 -9.74 7.94
CA ALA A 5 7.88 -9.39 9.36
C ALA A 5 6.56 -9.51 10.15
N ILE A 6 5.41 -9.32 9.47
CA ILE A 6 4.08 -9.58 10.05
C ILE A 6 3.87 -11.09 10.21
N LEU A 7 4.24 -11.89 9.20
CA LEU A 7 4.18 -13.35 9.25
C LEU A 7 5.02 -13.94 10.39
N GLU A 8 6.24 -13.46 10.61
CA GLU A 8 7.11 -13.90 11.71
C GLU A 8 6.50 -13.64 13.10
N LYS A 9 5.67 -12.61 13.23
CA LYS A 9 4.99 -12.25 14.48
C LYS A 9 3.61 -12.90 14.63
N THR A 10 3.17 -13.66 13.63
CA THR A 10 1.86 -14.29 13.61
C THR A 10 1.93 -15.67 14.25
N LYS A 11 1.10 -15.92 15.28
CA LYS A 11 0.89 -17.27 15.79
C LYS A 11 -0.30 -17.93 15.09
N LEU A 12 -0.06 -19.05 14.42
CA LEU A 12 -1.12 -19.83 13.77
C LEU A 12 -1.69 -20.87 14.75
N ILE A 13 -2.98 -20.81 15.02
CA ILE A 13 -3.72 -21.85 15.74
C ILE A 13 -4.16 -22.88 14.71
N LYS A 14 -3.76 -24.14 14.94
CA LYS A 14 -4.04 -25.27 14.06
C LYS A 14 -5.15 -26.16 14.64
N ASN A 15 -5.93 -26.81 13.79
CA ASN A 15 -6.88 -27.84 14.21
C ASN A 15 -6.18 -29.18 14.49
N ALA A 16 -6.94 -30.19 14.93
CA ALA A 16 -6.41 -31.53 15.22
C ALA A 16 -5.72 -32.22 14.03
N LYS A 17 -5.98 -31.76 12.79
CA LYS A 17 -5.33 -32.24 11.56
C LYS A 17 -4.09 -31.41 11.18
N GLY A 18 -3.63 -30.51 12.05
CA GLY A 18 -2.49 -29.64 11.81
C GLY A 18 -2.75 -28.48 10.83
N ARG A 19 -4.00 -28.28 10.36
CA ARG A 19 -4.33 -27.20 9.43
C ARG A 19 -4.56 -25.88 10.18
N PRO A 20 -3.95 -24.76 9.77
CA PRO A 20 -4.22 -23.45 10.35
C PRO A 20 -5.71 -23.12 10.23
N VAL A 21 -6.33 -22.73 11.34
CA VAL A 21 -7.75 -22.31 11.38
C VAL A 21 -7.93 -20.88 11.91
N ARG A 22 -6.95 -20.37 12.68
CA ARG A 22 -6.93 -18.97 13.15
C ARG A 22 -5.51 -18.44 13.19
N ALA A 23 -5.38 -17.12 13.09
CA ALA A 23 -4.13 -16.40 13.28
C ALA A 23 -4.29 -15.41 14.44
N VAL A 24 -3.31 -15.38 15.34
CA VAL A 24 -3.20 -14.40 16.41
C VAL A 24 -2.07 -13.45 16.05
N LEU A 25 -2.41 -12.17 15.96
CA LEU A 25 -1.52 -11.09 15.59
C LEU A 25 -1.37 -10.12 16.78
N PRO A 26 -0.16 -9.64 17.09
CA PRO A 26 -0.02 -8.45 17.92
C PRO A 26 -0.79 -7.28 17.29
N TYR A 27 -1.52 -6.50 18.10
CA TYR A 27 -2.43 -5.47 17.61
C TYR A 27 -1.77 -4.48 16.63
N ARG A 28 -0.51 -4.11 16.87
CA ARG A 28 0.27 -3.26 15.96
C ARG A 28 0.43 -3.89 14.56
N ALA A 29 0.79 -5.17 14.50
CA ALA A 29 0.94 -5.88 13.24
C ALA A 29 -0.40 -6.04 12.51
N TYR A 30 -1.50 -6.20 13.25
CA TYR A 30 -2.85 -6.20 12.67
C TYR A 30 -3.20 -4.84 12.05
N ARG A 31 -2.94 -3.72 12.74
CA ARG A 31 -3.19 -2.38 12.18
C ARG A 31 -2.40 -2.13 10.90
N GLU A 32 -1.11 -2.43 10.90
CA GLU A 32 -0.25 -2.31 9.71
C GLU A 32 -0.80 -3.17 8.55
N LEU A 33 -1.30 -4.38 8.84
CA LEU A 33 -1.91 -5.24 7.82
C LEU A 33 -3.23 -4.68 7.27
N VAL A 34 -4.06 -4.07 8.12
CA VAL A 34 -5.31 -3.43 7.68
C VAL A 34 -5.01 -2.21 6.80
N GLU A 35 -4.06 -1.36 7.17
CA GLU A 35 -3.63 -0.22 6.36
C GLU A 35 -3.08 -0.66 5.01
N LEU A 36 -2.26 -1.73 4.99
CA LEU A 36 -1.78 -2.34 3.76
C LEU A 36 -2.92 -2.86 2.88
N LYS A 37 -3.90 -3.54 3.48
CA LYS A 37 -5.07 -4.06 2.75
C LYS A 37 -5.89 -2.93 2.14
N ILE A 38 -6.17 -1.87 2.89
CA ILE A 38 -6.89 -0.69 2.38
C ILE A 38 -6.12 -0.06 1.22
N SER A 39 -4.80 0.09 1.37
CA SER A 39 -3.95 0.65 0.31
C SER A 39 -3.97 -0.22 -0.95
N GLN A 40 -3.94 -1.55 -0.79
CA GLN A 40 -4.06 -2.49 -1.89
C GLN A 40 -5.43 -2.43 -2.56
N GLU A 41 -6.51 -2.38 -1.78
CA GLU A 41 -7.87 -2.22 -2.31
C GLU A 41 -8.00 -0.93 -3.13
N ILE A 42 -7.47 0.19 -2.63
CA ILE A 42 -7.44 1.45 -3.38
C ILE A 42 -6.61 1.33 -4.65
N TYR A 43 -5.44 0.68 -4.58
CA TYR A 43 -4.58 0.46 -5.74
C TYR A 43 -5.28 -0.36 -6.81
N GLU A 44 -5.98 -1.44 -6.45
CA GLU A 44 -6.65 -2.35 -7.37
C GLU A 44 -7.90 -1.77 -8.05
N ARG A 45 -8.43 -0.65 -7.54
CA ARG A 45 -9.61 0.01 -8.13
C ARG A 45 -9.37 0.41 -9.59
N PRO A 46 -10.34 0.19 -10.50
CA PRO A 46 -10.21 0.55 -11.91
C PRO A 46 -9.85 2.01 -12.15
N GLU A 47 -10.46 2.93 -11.38
CA GLU A 47 -10.21 4.38 -11.46
C GLU A 47 -8.77 4.73 -11.06
N THR A 48 -8.23 4.08 -10.03
CA THR A 48 -6.83 4.27 -9.60
C THR A 48 -5.88 3.75 -10.67
N GLN A 49 -6.15 2.58 -11.22
CA GLN A 49 -5.36 2.01 -12.30
C GLN A 49 -5.39 2.85 -13.58
N GLU A 50 -6.54 3.47 -13.90
CA GLU A 50 -6.63 4.39 -15.04
C GLU A 50 -5.88 5.70 -14.77
N ALA A 51 -6.00 6.27 -13.56
CA ALA A 51 -5.24 7.46 -13.16
C ALA A 51 -3.72 7.22 -13.20
N ILE A 52 -3.25 6.04 -12.79
CA ILE A 52 -1.84 5.66 -12.92
C ILE A 52 -1.44 5.56 -14.41
N ARG A 53 -2.28 4.95 -15.24
CA ARG A 53 -2.03 4.81 -16.69
C ARG A 53 -2.01 6.16 -17.40
N SER A 54 -2.93 7.08 -17.10
CA SER A 54 -2.93 8.43 -17.66
C SER A 54 -1.70 9.21 -17.20
N SER A 55 -1.38 9.19 -15.91
CA SER A 55 -0.20 9.88 -15.36
C SER A 55 1.10 9.40 -16.01
N ARG A 56 1.25 8.09 -16.26
CA ARG A 56 2.41 7.55 -16.99
C ARG A 56 2.50 8.09 -18.42
N ARG A 57 1.38 8.19 -19.13
CA ARG A 57 1.34 8.78 -20.48
C ARG A 57 1.75 10.26 -20.43
N ASP A 58 1.32 11.00 -19.41
CA ASP A 58 1.69 12.41 -19.23
C ASP A 58 3.18 12.58 -18.97
N VAL A 59 3.78 11.73 -18.13
CA VAL A 59 5.24 11.72 -17.88
C VAL A 59 6.01 11.52 -19.19
N VAL A 60 5.62 10.51 -19.98
CA VAL A 60 6.29 10.20 -21.26
C VAL A 60 6.12 11.33 -22.27
N ALA A 61 4.93 11.94 -22.32
CA ALA A 61 4.64 13.06 -23.20
C ALA A 61 5.24 14.41 -22.72
N GLY A 62 5.95 14.42 -21.58
CA GLY A 62 6.50 15.64 -21.00
C GLY A 62 5.46 16.60 -20.40
N ARG A 63 4.20 16.16 -20.24
CA ARG A 63 3.10 16.91 -19.60
C ARG A 63 3.18 16.84 -18.08
N VAL A 64 4.37 17.06 -17.54
CA VAL A 64 4.63 17.00 -16.10
C VAL A 64 5.44 18.19 -15.64
N ARG A 65 5.03 18.78 -14.52
CA ARG A 65 5.82 19.81 -13.85
C ARG A 65 6.88 19.13 -12.99
N ARG A 66 8.14 19.49 -13.21
CA ARG A 66 9.26 19.01 -12.40
C ARG A 66 9.64 20.09 -11.40
N PHE A 67 9.88 19.69 -10.17
CA PHE A 67 10.36 20.56 -9.10
C PHE A 67 11.76 20.10 -8.70
N LYS A 68 12.63 21.03 -8.32
CA LYS A 68 13.98 20.69 -7.87
C LYS A 68 13.97 20.16 -6.44
N THR A 69 13.00 20.61 -5.64
CA THR A 69 12.85 20.21 -4.24
C THR A 69 11.41 19.85 -3.92
N LEU A 70 11.23 19.01 -2.89
CA LEU A 70 9.91 18.69 -2.37
C LEU A 70 9.18 19.95 -1.87
N SER A 71 9.89 20.88 -1.22
CA SER A 71 9.32 22.14 -0.73
C SER A 71 8.78 23.05 -1.84
N GLU A 72 9.38 23.02 -3.04
CA GLU A 72 8.81 23.70 -4.21
C GLU A 72 7.53 23.02 -4.70
N ALA A 73 7.50 21.69 -4.73
CA ALA A 73 6.31 20.94 -5.13
C ALA A 73 5.13 21.16 -4.17
N LEU A 74 5.40 21.16 -2.85
CA LEU A 74 4.38 21.39 -1.83
C LEU A 74 3.79 22.80 -1.91
N ARG A 75 4.62 23.84 -2.06
CA ARG A 75 4.13 25.21 -2.22
C ARG A 75 3.21 25.38 -3.43
N TRP A 76 3.52 24.71 -4.54
CA TRP A 76 2.68 24.75 -5.74
C TRP A 76 1.35 24.00 -5.57
N LEU A 77 1.27 23.01 -4.68
CA LEU A 77 0.02 22.28 -4.40
C LEU A 77 -0.92 23.06 -3.47
N ASP A 78 -0.37 23.93 -2.63
CA ASP A 78 -1.14 24.77 -1.70
C ASP A 78 -1.68 26.06 -2.35
N GLU A 79 -1.19 26.42 -3.56
CA GLU A 79 -1.68 27.51 -4.41
C GLU A 79 -2.86 27.09 -5.29
#